data_AF-X1MGS2-F1
#
_entry.id   AF-X1MGS2-F1
#
_cell.length_a   1.000
_cell.length_b   1.000
_cell.length_c   1.000
_cell.angle_alpha   90.00
_cell.angle_beta   90.00
_cell.angle_gamma   90.00
#
_symmetry.space_group_name_H-M   'P 1'
#
loop_
_entity.id
_entity.type
_entity.pdbx_description
1 polymer ?
#
loop_
_entity_poly.entity_id
_entity_poly.type
_entity_poly.pdbx_seq_one_letter_code
_entity_poly.pdbx_strand_id
1 'polypeptide(L)' 'MDQLLRKLFLSGLGVFALTREKIEELVEELAKKGEISWGEKEDFLGEIIKRGKEEKAEVERKIGDEKTHRRA' A
#
# COMPACT_ATOMS: atom_id res chain seq x y z
N MET A 1 -0.74 -14.78 16.91
CA MET A 1 -0.08 -15.27 15.67
C MET A 1 -0.42 -14.39 14.48
N ASP A 2 -1.63 -13.84 14.38
CA ASP A 2 -2.09 -12.98 13.27
C ASP A 2 -1.27 -11.71 13.01
N GLN A 3 -0.78 -11.06 14.07
CA GLN A 3 0.02 -9.85 13.93
C GLN A 3 1.40 -10.13 13.34
N LEU A 4 1.97 -11.31 13.59
CA LEU A 4 3.26 -11.70 13.01
C LEU A 4 3.10 -12.06 11.53
N LEU A 5 2.00 -12.69 11.14
CA LEU A 5 1.72 -12.99 9.73
C LEU A 5 1.43 -11.72 8.92
N ARG A 6 0.65 -10.78 9.48
CA ARG A 6 0.46 -9.43 8.90
C ARG A 6 1.77 -8.67 8.80
N LYS A 7 2.58 -8.68 9.87
CA LYS A 7 3.90 -8.03 9.85
C LYS A 7 4.85 -8.70 8.86
N LEU A 8 4.84 -10.03 8.73
CA LEU A 8 5.65 -10.80 7.76
C LEU A 8 5.20 -10.57 6.30
N PHE A 9 3.89 -10.45 6.06
CA PHE A 9 3.33 -10.10 4.75
C PHE A 9 3.67 -8.65 4.38
N LEU A 10 3.61 -7.72 5.32
CA LEU A 10 4.01 -6.34 5.08
C LEU A 10 5.53 -6.17 5.01
N SER A 11 6.32 -7.03 5.67
CA SER A 11 7.78 -6.95 5.71
C SER A 11 8.49 -7.75 4.60
N GLY A 12 7.83 -8.76 4.02
CA GLY A 12 8.46 -9.66 3.03
C GLY A 12 8.05 -9.42 1.58
N LEU A 13 7.01 -8.64 1.34
CA LEU A 13 6.31 -8.63 0.05
C LEU A 13 6.50 -7.27 -0.67
N GLY A 14 7.01 -6.27 0.05
CA GLY A 14 7.37 -4.96 -0.49
C GLY A 14 6.15 -4.19 -0.99
N VAL A 15 6.37 -2.97 -1.47
CA VAL A 15 5.28 -2.11 -2.00
C VAL A 15 4.52 -2.77 -3.17
N PHE A 16 5.17 -3.73 -3.86
CA PHE A 16 4.58 -4.49 -4.97
C PHE A 16 3.49 -5.48 -4.53
N ALA A 17 3.47 -5.86 -3.25
CA ALA A 17 2.48 -6.77 -2.69
C ALA A 17 1.19 -6.12 -2.22
N LEU A 18 1.17 -4.79 -2.14
CA LEU A 18 -0.01 -4.04 -1.78
C LEU A 18 -1.00 -4.11 -2.94
N THR A 19 -1.76 -5.21 -2.99
CA THR A 19 -2.88 -5.38 -3.91
C THR A 19 -4.14 -4.77 -3.32
N ARG A 20 -5.11 -4.43 -4.18
CA ARG A 20 -6.42 -3.90 -3.76
C ARG A 20 -7.05 -4.78 -2.68
N GLU A 21 -7.10 -6.10 -2.91
CA GLU A 21 -7.70 -7.06 -1.97
C GLU A 21 -7.04 -7.01 -0.58
N LYS A 22 -5.72 -6.85 -0.52
CA LYS A 22 -5.00 -6.79 0.76
C LYS A 22 -5.25 -5.51 1.53
N ILE A 23 -5.39 -4.39 0.83
CA ILE A 23 -5.77 -3.12 1.44
C ILE A 23 -7.22 -3.22 1.92
N GLU A 24 -8.11 -3.82 1.14
CA GLU A 24 -9.51 -4.06 1.51
C GLU A 24 -9.65 -4.85 2.81
N GLU A 25 -8.90 -5.94 2.95
CA GLU A 25 -8.82 -6.75 4.18
C GLU A 25 -8.35 -5.90 5.38
N LEU A 26 -7.33 -5.06 5.17
CA LEU A 26 -6.77 -4.20 6.21
C LEU A 26 -7.77 -3.15 6.68
N VAL A 27 -8.38 -2.42 5.74
CA VAL A 27 -9.37 -1.39 6.05
C VAL A 27 -10.62 -2.01 6.67
N GLU A 28 -11.03 -3.21 6.25
CA GLU A 28 -12.14 -3.91 6.89
C GLU A 28 -11.83 -4.34 8.33
N GLU A 29 -10.62 -4.79 8.62
CA GLU A 29 -10.21 -5.07 10.01
C GLU A 29 -10.18 -3.81 10.87
N LEU A 30 -9.71 -2.69 10.33
CA LEU A 30 -9.70 -1.41 11.03
C LEU A 30 -11.13 -0.93 11.31
N ALA A 31 -12.07 -1.12 10.37
CA ALA A 31 -13.49 -0.84 10.59
C ALA A 31 -14.11 -1.75 11.65
N LYS A 32 -13.80 -3.05 11.61
CA LYS A 32 -14.25 -4.03 12.64
C LYS A 32 -13.74 -3.71 14.03
N LYS A 33 -12.52 -3.16 14.13
CA LYS A 33 -11.92 -2.71 15.40
C LYS A 33 -12.47 -1.36 15.88
N GLY A 34 -13.27 -0.68 15.05
CA GLY A 34 -13.78 0.66 15.34
C GLY A 34 -12.73 1.77 15.18
N GLU A 35 -11.60 1.48 14.52
CA GLU A 35 -10.58 2.49 14.22
C GLU A 35 -10.97 3.40 13.05
N ILE A 36 -11.91 2.96 12.21
CA ILE A 36 -12.54 3.75 11.15
C ILE A 36 -14.03 3.43 11.08
N SER A 37 -14.82 4.41 10.66
CA SER A 37 -16.26 4.21 10.45
C SER A 37 -16.50 3.31 9.23
N TRP A 38 -17.54 2.46 9.31
CA TRP A 38 -17.99 1.66 8.16
C TRP A 38 -18.35 2.51 6.95
N GLY A 39 -18.86 3.73 7.16
CA GLY A 39 -19.17 4.68 6.09
C GLY A 39 -17.93 5.28 5.42
N GLU A 40 -16.79 5.31 6.11
CA GLU A 40 -15.53 5.89 5.62
C GLU A 40 -14.61 4.82 4.99
N LYS A 41 -14.98 3.53 5.08
CA LYS A 41 -14.19 2.40 4.60
C LYS A 41 -13.81 2.55 3.11
N GLU A 42 -14.78 2.85 2.25
CA GLU A 42 -14.52 2.96 0.81
C GLU A 42 -13.63 4.15 0.45
N ASP A 43 -13.85 5.30 1.11
CA ASP A 43 -13.03 6.49 0.89
C ASP A 43 -11.59 6.24 1.32
N PHE A 44 -11.39 5.60 2.47
CA PHE A 44 -10.07 5.27 2.99
C PHE A 44 -9.33 4.26 2.09
N LEU A 45 -10.05 3.24 1.60
CA LEU A 45 -9.53 2.29 0.62
C LEU A 45 -9.09 3.01 -0.67
N GLY A 46 -9.93 3.91 -1.18
CA GLY A 46 -9.66 4.71 -2.38
C GLY A 46 -8.42 5.59 -2.22
N GLU A 47 -8.28 6.25 -1.09
CA GLU A 47 -7.15 7.14 -0.81
C GLU A 47 -5.82 6.38 -0.71
N ILE A 48 -5.81 5.22 -0.02
CA ILE A 48 -4.61 4.38 0.09
C ILE A 48 -4.19 3.86 -1.29
N ILE A 49 -5.14 3.37 -2.10
CA ILE A 49 -4.84 2.87 -3.46
C ILE A 49 -4.30 4.01 -4.34
N LYS A 50 -4.88 5.20 -4.24
CA LYS A 50 -4.45 6.37 -5.03
C LYS A 50 -3.03 6.78 -4.65
N ARG A 51 -2.75 6.95 -3.35
CA ARG A 51 -1.40 7.30 -2.86
C ARG A 51 -0.38 6.24 -3.22
N GLY A 52 -0.72 4.95 -3.10
CA GLY A 52 0.16 3.86 -3.47
C GLY A 52 0.53 3.88 -4.96
N LYS A 53 -0.40 4.26 -5.85
CA LYS A 53 -0.10 4.45 -7.28
C LYS A 53 0.80 5.65 -7.55
N GLU A 54 0.56 6.77 -6.87
CA GLU A 54 1.38 7.98 -7.00
C GLU A 54 2.81 7.74 -6.52
N GLU A 55 2.98 7.12 -5.35
CA GLU A 55 4.30 6.71 -4.84
C GLU A 55 5.01 5.74 -5.78
N LYS A 56 4.31 4.73 -6.29
CA LYS A 56 4.90 3.79 -7.25
C LYS A 56 5.40 4.52 -8.50
N ALA A 57 4.62 5.45 -9.04
CA ALA A 57 5.02 6.25 -10.19
C ALA A 57 6.22 7.17 -9.90
N GLU A 58 6.30 7.73 -8.69
CA GLU A 58 7.43 8.55 -8.26
C GLU A 58 8.71 7.72 -8.10
N VAL A 59 8.60 6.53 -7.51
CA VAL A 59 9.71 5.57 -7.39
C VAL A 59 10.18 5.11 -8.77
N GLU A 60 9.26 4.78 -9.68
CA GLU A 60 9.58 4.44 -11.08
C GLU A 60 10.30 5.58 -11.80
N ARG A 61 9.87 6.83 -11.58
CA ARG A 61 10.56 8.02 -12.12
C ARG A 61 11.97 8.17 -11.57
N LYS A 62 12.15 8.12 -10.25
CA LYS A 62 13.46 8.23 -9.60
C LYS A 62 14.43 7.14 -10.07
N ILE A 63 13.96 5.89 -10.19
CA ILE A 63 14.76 4.77 -10.69
C ILE A 63 15.06 4.94 -12.20
N GLY A 64 14.12 5.46 -12.99
CA GLY A 64 14.29 5.74 -14.41
C GLY A 64 15.31 6.86 -14.69
N ASP A 65 15.26 7.93 -13.91
CA ASP A 65 16.19 9.06 -14.01
C ASP A 65 17.60 8.67 -13.58
N GLU A 66 17.76 7.86 -12.52
CA GLU A 66 19.06 7.38 -12.06
C GLU A 66 19.79 6.52 -13.11
N LYS A 67 19.05 5.79 -13.95
CA LYS A 67 19.64 5.01 -15.05
C LYS A 67 20.17 5.87 -16.20
N THR A 68 19.67 7.09 -16.36
CA THR A 68 20.06 7.98 -17.47
C THR A 68 21.38 8.70 -17.20
N HIS A 69 21.72 8.95 -15.93
CA HIS A 69 22.98 9.65 -15.56
C HIS A 69 24.22 8.74 -15.51
N ARG A 70 24.07 7.41 -15.42
CA ARG A 70 25.22 6.48 -15.41
C ARG A 70 25.71 6.08 -16.80
N ARG A 71 25.10 6.62 -17.88
CA ARG A 71 25.46 6.35 -19.27
C ARG A 71 25.99 7.57 -20.04
N ALA A 72 26.16 8.72 -19.39
CA ALA A 72 26.80 9.89 -19.97
C ALA A 72 28.30 9.91 -19.65
#